data_AF-A0A968QJC8-F1
#
_entry.id   AF-A0A968QJC8-F1
#
_cell.length_a   1.000
_cell.length_b   1.000
_cell.length_c   1.000
_cell.angle_alpha   90.00
_cell.angle_beta   90.00
_cell.angle_gamma   90.00
#
_symmetry.space_group_name_H-M   'P 1'
#
loop_
_entity.id
_entity.type
_entity.pdbx_description
1 polymer ?
#
loop_
_entity_poly.entity_id
_entity_poly.type
_entity_poly.pdbx_seq_one_letter_code
_entity_poly.pdbx_strand_id
1 'polypeptide(L)'
;MQNFLKHYGVDLWLIDKASFNVPYLADNRWLTDQQPITQEMIKQLEEGTVPAIALLQDTCSLFQDAQYNLLDSACILQQKNNN
;
A
#
# COMPACT_ATOMS: atom_id res chain seq x y z
N MET A 1 6.06 -8.44 0.15
CA MET A 1 6.56 -7.10 -0.24
C MET A 1 8.03 -7.12 -0.68
N GLN A 2 9.01 -7.48 0.16
CA GLN A 2 10.42 -7.34 -0.23
C GLN A 2 10.82 -8.19 -1.44
N ASN A 3 10.27 -9.41 -1.58
CA ASN A 3 10.50 -10.24 -2.76
C ASN A 3 9.96 -9.57 -4.03
N PHE A 4 8.82 -8.88 -3.95
CA PHE A 4 8.26 -8.11 -5.06
C PHE A 4 9.19 -6.96 -5.44
N LEU A 5 9.66 -6.17 -4.47
CA LEU A 5 10.60 -5.07 -4.69
C LEU A 5 11.88 -5.55 -5.38
N LYS A 6 12.48 -6.63 -4.87
CA LYS A 6 13.72 -7.20 -5.42
C LYS A 6 13.52 -7.83 -6.79
N HIS A 7 12.38 -8.46 -7.02
CA HIS A 7 12.12 -9.14 -8.29
C HIS A 7 11.83 -8.15 -9.42
N TYR A 8 11.05 -7.10 -9.15
CA TYR A 8 10.62 -6.14 -10.16
C TYR A 8 11.48 -4.87 -10.22
N GLY A 9 12.40 -4.66 -9.28
CA GLY A 9 13.27 -3.48 -9.26
C GLY A 9 12.47 -2.18 -9.11
N VAL A 10 11.40 -2.19 -8.32
CA VAL A 10 10.59 -1.00 -8.09
C VAL A 10 11.37 -0.05 -7.19
N ASP A 11 11.67 1.15 -7.68
CA ASP A 11 12.37 2.18 -6.91
C ASP A 11 11.40 2.99 -6.05
N LEU A 12 10.27 3.40 -6.64
CA LEU A 12 9.31 4.31 -6.02
C LEU A 12 7.89 3.75 -6.04
N TRP A 13 7.17 3.97 -4.94
CA TRP A 13 5.76 3.59 -4.81
C TRP A 13 4.90 4.84 -4.64
N LEU A 14 4.04 5.11 -5.62
CA LEU A 14 3.01 6.13 -5.48
C LEU A 14 1.78 5.50 -4.84
N ILE A 15 1.42 5.97 -3.65
CA ILE A 15 0.30 5.48 -2.87
C ILE A 15 -0.76 6.57 -2.78
N ASP A 16 -1.98 6.25 -3.24
CA ASP A 16 -3.15 7.09 -3.00
C ASP A 16 -3.56 6.97 -1.54
N LYS A 17 -3.66 8.10 -0.82
CA LYS A 17 -4.00 8.13 0.60
C LYS A 17 -5.37 7.52 0.89
N ALA A 18 -6.27 7.48 -0.10
CA ALA A 18 -7.56 6.84 0.03
C ALA A 18 -7.52 5.31 -0.16
N SER A 19 -6.39 4.69 -0.55
CA SER A 19 -6.36 3.27 -0.90
C SER A 19 -6.64 2.28 0.24
N PHE A 20 -6.64 2.76 1.50
CA PHE A 20 -6.83 1.95 2.70
C PHE A 20 -8.21 2.12 3.35
N ASN A 21 -9.20 2.56 2.58
CA ASN A 21 -10.59 2.64 3.03
C ASN A 21 -11.51 1.75 2.20
N VAL A 22 -12.56 1.23 2.83
CA VAL A 22 -13.54 0.35 2.19
C VAL A 22 -14.22 1.01 0.98
N PRO A 23 -14.71 2.26 1.05
CA PRO A 23 -15.32 2.92 -0.11
C PRO A 23 -14.42 2.97 -1.35
N TYR A 24 -13.12 3.24 -1.18
CA TYR A 24 -12.16 3.29 -2.28
C TYR A 24 -12.07 1.94 -3.01
N LEU A 25 -12.04 0.83 -2.28
CA LEU A 25 -11.99 -0.50 -2.88
C LEU A 25 -13.32 -0.91 -3.50
N ALA A 26 -14.44 -0.54 -2.87
CA ALA A 26 -15.78 -0.93 -3.30
C ALA A 26 -16.27 -0.15 -4.54
N ASP A 27 -15.98 1.15 -4.59
CA ASP A 27 -16.53 2.06 -5.61
C ASP A 27 -15.60 2.24 -6.82
N ASN A 28 -14.33 1.83 -6.71
CA ASN A 28 -13.39 1.86 -7.83
C ASN A 28 -13.64 0.67 -8.77
N ARG A 29 -14.32 0.95 -9.90
CA ARG A 29 -14.68 -0.07 -10.91
C ARG A 29 -13.52 -0.99 -11.30
N TRP A 30 -12.32 -0.45 -11.48
CA TRP A 30 -11.16 -1.26 -11.87
C TRP A 30 -10.79 -2.28 -10.79
N LEU A 31 -10.91 -1.90 -9.52
CA LEU A 31 -10.70 -2.80 -8.38
C LEU A 31 -11.86 -3.76 -8.20
N THR A 32 -13.11 -3.33 -8.39
CA THR A 32 -14.28 -4.20 -8.30
C THR A 32 -14.19 -5.37 -9.27
N ASP A 33 -13.57 -5.19 -10.44
CA ASP A 33 -13.32 -6.23 -11.44
C ASP A 33 -12.26 -7.26 -11.02
N GLN A 34 -11.42 -6.96 -10.01
CA GLN A 34 -10.37 -7.85 -9.49
C GLN A 34 -10.91 -8.82 -8.43
N GLN A 35 -12.03 -9.51 -8.68
CA GLN A 35 -12.51 -10.52 -7.75
C GLN A 35 -11.71 -11.83 -7.85
N PRO A 36 -11.52 -12.56 -6.73
CA PRO A 36 -12.09 -12.30 -5.39
C PRO A 36 -11.21 -11.42 -4.49
N ILE A 37 -10.04 -10.96 -4.96
CA ILE A 37 -9.05 -10.33 -4.08
C ILE A 37 -9.57 -9.01 -3.48
N THR A 38 -10.37 -8.24 -4.21
CA THR A 38 -10.93 -6.98 -3.70
C THR A 38 -11.93 -7.21 -2.56
N GLN A 39 -12.78 -8.24 -2.64
CA GLN A 39 -13.68 -8.59 -1.53
C GLN A 39 -12.91 -9.04 -0.28
N GLU A 40 -11.86 -9.83 -0.44
CA GLU A 40 -11.01 -10.25 0.68
C GLU A 40 -10.33 -9.05 1.35
N MET A 41 -9.83 -8.09 0.56
CA MET A 41 -9.21 -6.88 1.10
C MET A 41 -10.23 -5.99 1.82
N ILE A 42 -11.46 -5.84 1.30
CA ILE A 42 -12.54 -5.12 1.99
C ILE A 42 -12.80 -5.74 3.37
N LYS A 43 -12.97 -7.07 3.43
CA LYS A 43 -13.21 -7.78 4.68
C LYS A 43 -12.07 -7.57 5.68
N GLN A 44 -10.82 -7.67 5.23
CA GLN A 44 -9.66 -7.43 6.10
C GLN A 44 -9.65 -6.01 6.67
N LEU A 45 -9.98 -5.00 5.88
CA LEU A 45 -10.09 -3.61 6.35
C LEU A 45 -11.23 -3.44 7.36
N GLU A 46 -12.40 -4.05 7.13
CA GLU A 46 -13.53 -4.02 8.06
C GLU A 46 -13.21 -4.69 9.41
N GLU A 47 -12.37 -5.73 9.40
CA GLU A 47 -11.86 -6.40 10.60
C GLU A 47 -10.75 -5.59 11.31
N GLY A 48 -10.37 -4.43 10.78
CA GLY A 48 -9.35 -3.54 11.36
C GLY A 48 -7.92 -3.95 11.01
N THR A 49 -7.72 -4.80 10.00
CA THR A 49 -6.38 -5.15 9.51
C THR A 49 -5.73 -3.92 8.90
N VAL A 50 -4.54 -3.56 9.40
CA VAL A 50 -3.75 -2.45 8.85
C VAL A 50 -2.77 -3.00 7.80
N PRO A 51 -2.85 -2.57 6.53
CA PRO A 51 -1.94 -3.04 5.50
C PRO A 51 -0.48 -2.68 5.81
N ALA A 52 0.44 -3.61 5.56
CA ALA A 52 1.86 -3.42 5.87
C ALA A 52 2.46 -2.17 5.19
N ILE A 53 2.00 -1.83 3.98
CA ILE A 53 2.45 -0.63 3.27
C ILE A 53 1.92 0.66 3.91
N ALA A 54 0.76 0.63 4.57
CA ALA A 54 0.21 1.80 5.26
C ALA A 54 1.10 2.22 6.44
N LEU A 55 1.64 1.25 7.18
CA LEU A 55 2.56 1.46 8.32
C LEU A 55 3.92 2.06 7.91
N LEU A 56 4.29 1.94 6.63
CA LEU A 56 5.58 2.42 6.10
C LEU A 56 5.51 3.86 5.60
N GLN A 57 4.31 4.43 5.46
CA GLN A 57 4.15 5.79 4.93
C GLN A 57 4.77 6.85 5.84
N ASP A 58 4.73 6.66 7.16
CA ASP A 58 5.27 7.63 8.12
C ASP A 58 6.81 7.68 8.11
N THR A 59 7.47 6.58 7.72
CA THR A 59 8.92 6.44 7.81
C THR A 59 9.63 6.44 6.46
N CYS A 60 8.95 6.00 5.40
CA CYS A 60 9.56 5.82 4.07
C CYS A 60 9.04 6.76 2.99
N SER A 61 8.23 7.76 3.34
CA SER A 61 7.81 8.80 2.37
C SER A 61 8.95 9.76 2.05
N LEU A 62 9.28 9.90 0.76
CA LEU A 62 10.17 10.92 0.23
C LEU A 62 9.44 12.21 -0.15
N PHE A 63 8.18 12.07 -0.57
CA PHE A 63 7.33 13.18 -0.98
C PHE A 63 5.89 12.89 -0.58
N GLN A 64 5.14 13.93 -0.22
CA GLN A 64 3.74 13.85 0.13
C GLN A 64 3.01 15.08 -0.38
N ASP A 65 1.78 14.89 -0.87
CA ASP A 65 0.84 15.98 -1.15
C ASP A 65 -0.54 15.68 -0.55
N ALA A 66 -1.58 16.38 -1.01
CA ALA A 66 -2.94 16.16 -0.50
C ALA A 66 -3.51 14.77 -0.83
N GLN A 67 -3.10 14.16 -1.94
CA GLN A 67 -3.66 12.91 -2.46
C GLN A 67 -2.70 11.73 -2.35
N TYR A 68 -1.40 11.96 -2.47
CA TYR A 68 -0.41 10.91 -2.65
C TYR A 68 0.71 10.95 -1.62
N ASN A 69 1.25 9.77 -1.33
CA ASN A 69 2.55 9.56 -0.71
C ASN A 69 3.45 8.82 -1.69
N LEU A 70 4.67 9.33 -1.89
CA LEU A 70 5.70 8.67 -2.69
C LEU A 70 6.71 8.03 -1.75
N LEU A 71 6.77 6.71 -1.73
CA LEU A 71 7.65 5.95 -0.85
C LEU A 71 8.91 5.47 -1.56
N ASP A 72 10.04 5.49 -0.83
CA ASP A 72 11.31 4.91 -1.26
C ASP A 72 11.39 3.42 -0.95
N SER A 73 11.59 2.60 -1.98
CA SER A 73 11.78 1.16 -1.80
C SER A 73 13.08 0.81 -1.06
N ALA A 74 14.12 1.65 -1.15
CA ALA A 74 15.34 1.45 -0.39
C ALA A 74 15.06 1.58 1.13
N CYS A 75 14.28 2.57 1.54
CA CYS A 75 13.80 2.68 2.92
C CYS A 75 12.96 1.46 3.33
N ILE A 76 12.00 1.03 2.51
CA ILE A 76 11.14 -0.13 2.81
C ILE A 76 11.97 -1.40 3.04
N LEU A 77 13.04 -1.59 2.26
CA LEU A 77 13.96 -2.72 2.43
C LEU A 77 14.80 -2.62 3.71
N GLN A 78 15.14 -1.41 4.16
CA GLN A 78 15.89 -1.16 5.40
C GLN A 78 15.05 -1.36 6.67
N GLN A 79 13.74 -1.09 6.64
CA GLN A 79 12.85 -1.28 7.80
C GLN A 79 12.79 -2.74 8.30
N LYS A 80 13.19 -3.71 7.47
CA LYS A 80 13.36 -5.11 7.89
C LYS A 80 14.61 -5.33 8.77
N ASN A 81 15.66 -4.54 8.59
CA ASN A 81 16.94 -4.75 9.25
C ASN A 81 17.00 -4.16 10.67
N ASN A 82 15.98 -3.39 11.07
CA ASN A 82 15.87 -2.75 12.39
C ASN A 82 14.88 -3.46 13.33
N ASN A 83 14.37 -4.63 12.96
CA ASN A 83 13.53 -5.50 13.79
C ASN A 83 14.14 -6.90 13.91
#